data_AF-A0A836QUG8-F1
#
_entry.id   AF-A0A836QUG8-F1
#
_cell.length_a   1.000
_cell.length_b   1.000
_cell.length_c   1.000
_cell.angle_alpha   90.00
_cell.angle_beta   90.00
_cell.angle_gamma   90.00
#
_symmetry.space_group_name_H-M   'P 1'
#
loop_
_entity.id
_entity.type
_entity.pdbx_description
1 polymer ?
#
loop_
_entity_poly.entity_id
_entity_poly.type
_entity_poly.pdbx_seq_one_letter_code
_entity_poly.pdbx_strand_id
1 'polypeptide(L)' 'MNKKPVVGITIGDFNGIGPEIVIKSLRNKRILNVCDPVIISDMEV' A
#
# COMPACT_ATOMS: atom_id res chain seq x y z
N MET A 1 7.31 -5.02 -23.05
CA MET A 1 6.18 -4.96 -22.08
C MET A 1 6.59 -4.04 -20.96
N ASN A 2 5.94 -2.87 -20.82
CA ASN A 2 6.20 -2.01 -19.67
C ASN A 2 5.61 -2.66 -18.43
N LYS A 3 6.47 -3.16 -17.54
CA LYS A 3 6.03 -3.63 -16.22
C LYS A 3 5.59 -2.43 -15.39
N LYS A 4 4.52 -2.60 -14.61
CA LYS A 4 4.12 -1.62 -13.61
C LYS A 4 5.25 -1.48 -12.57
N PRO A 5 5.54 -0.26 -12.08
CA PRO A 5 6.53 -0.07 -11.03
C PRO A 5 6.05 -0.77 -9.75
N VAL A 6 6.99 -1.39 -9.03
CA VAL A 6 6.75 -1.89 -7.68
C VAL A 6 6.88 -0.72 -6.71
N VAL A 7 5.88 -0.49 -5.87
CA VAL A 7 5.86 0.64 -4.95
C VAL A 7 5.71 0.14 -3.52
N GLY A 8 6.74 0.35 -2.70
CA GLY A 8 6.68 0.11 -1.25
C GLY A 8 5.82 1.17 -0.56
N ILE A 9 4.88 0.73 0.26
CA ILE A 9 3.98 1.58 1.05
C ILE A 9 4.16 1.21 2.52
N THR A 10 4.83 2.07 3.28
CA THR A 10 4.93 1.92 4.74
C THR A 10 3.60 2.30 5.39
N ILE A 11 3.11 1.50 6.34
CA ILE A 11 1.84 1.81 7.03
C ILE A 11 1.95 2.98 8.02
N GLY A 12 3.17 3.35 8.42
CA GLY A 12 3.41 4.35 9.47
C GLY A 12 3.16 3.78 10.87
N ASP A 13 2.74 4.65 11.79
CA ASP A 13 2.34 4.22 13.14
C ASP A 13 1.02 3.43 13.08
N PHE A 14 1.03 2.22 13.63
CA PHE A 14 -0.12 1.33 13.69
C PHE A 14 -1.29 1.90 14.48
N ASN A 15 -1.03 2.69 15.53
CA ASN A 15 -2.08 3.35 16.32
C ASN A 15 -2.64 4.60 15.64
N GLY A 16 -2.03 5.02 14.53
CA GLY A 16 -2.56 6.07 13.67
C GLY A 16 -3.59 5.54 12.66
N ILE A 17 -3.98 6.40 11.72
CA ILE A 17 -4.95 6.04 10.67
C ILE A 17 -4.32 5.40 9.43
N GLY A 18 -2.98 5.31 9.37
CA GLY A 18 -2.22 4.81 8.22
C GLY A 18 -2.68 3.44 7.71
N PRO A 19 -2.86 2.42 8.58
CA PRO A 19 -3.36 1.11 8.17
C PRO A 19 -4.72 1.17 7.44
N GLU A 20 -5.66 1.95 7.97
CA GLU A 20 -7.00 2.09 7.40
C GLU A 20 -6.95 2.80 6.03
N ILE A 21 -6.14 3.85 5.92
CA ILE A 21 -5.98 4.62 4.69
C ILE A 21 -5.33 3.79 3.58
N VAL A 22 -4.31 2.98 3.90
CA VAL A 22 -3.67 2.09 2.92
C VAL A 22 -4.69 1.10 2.36
N ILE A 23 -5.46 0.43 3.23
CA ILE A 23 -6.50 -0.52 2.80
C ILE A 23 -7.56 0.18 1.94
N LYS A 24 -8.07 1.33 2.38
CA LYS A 24 -9.09 2.09 1.62
C LYS A 24 -8.57 2.55 0.27
N SER A 25 -7.31 2.96 0.18
CA SER A 25 -6.69 3.41 -1.07
C SER A 25 -6.56 2.25 -2.06
N LEU A 26 -6.08 1.09 -1.62
CA LEU A 26 -5.87 -0.07 -2.49
C LEU A 26 -7.16 -0.73 -2.99
N ARG A 27 -8.32 -0.42 -2.39
CA ARG A 27 -9.64 -0.78 -2.96
C ARG A 27 -9.95 -0.03 -4.26
N ASN A 28 -9.27 1.10 -4.52
CA ASN A 28 -9.40 1.81 -5.78
C ASN A 28 -8.57 1.11 -6.86
N LYS A 29 -9.24 0.37 -7.76
CA LYS A 29 -8.59 -0.35 -8.87
C LYS A 29 -7.71 0.53 -9.77
N ARG A 30 -7.93 1.85 -9.80
CA ARG A 30 -7.06 2.78 -10.55
C ARG A 30 -5.61 2.74 -10.05
N ILE A 31 -5.38 2.48 -8.77
CA ILE A 31 -4.02 2.36 -8.21
C ILE A 31 -3.32 1.11 -8.77
N LEU A 32 -4.04 -0.02 -8.85
CA LEU A 32 -3.53 -1.28 -9.38
C LEU A 32 -3.25 -1.24 -10.89
N ASN A 33 -3.80 -0.25 -11.60
CA ASN A 33 -3.49 0.00 -13.00
C ASN A 33 -2.17 0.79 -13.18
N VAL A 34 -1.71 1.47 -12.13
CA VAL A 34 -0.53 2.37 -12.18
C VAL A 34 0.70 1.72 -11.55
N CYS A 35 0.55 0.91 -10.49
CA CYS A 35 1.66 0.24 -9.81
C CYS A 35 1.28 -1.15 -9.28
N ASP A 36 2.29 -1.91 -8.86
CA ASP A 36 2.15 -3.12 -8.06
C ASP A 36 2.59 -2.80 -6.61
N PRO A 37 1.65 -2.51 -5.70
CA PRO A 37 1.97 -2.03 -4.36
C PRO A 37 2.44 -3.16 -3.44
N VAL A 38 3.41 -2.87 -2.57
CA VAL A 38 3.90 -3.75 -1.51
C VAL A 38 3.73 -3.02 -0.18
N ILE A 39 2.88 -3.54 0.70
CA ILE A 39 2.67 -2.96 2.03
C ILE A 39 3.80 -3.42 2.96
N ILE A 40 4.40 -2.47 3.68
CA ILE A 40 5.50 -2.70 4.61
C ILE A 40 5.02 -2.27 6.01
N SER A 41 5.13 -3.20 6.96
CA SER A 41 4.77 -3.04 8.36
C SER A 41 5.73 -3.87 9.22
N ASP A 42 5.78 -3.56 10.51
CA ASP A 42 6.35 -4.48 11.49
C ASP A 42 5.56 -5.80 11.52
N MET A 43 6.26 -6.89 11.81
CA MET A 43 5.71 -8.25 11.81
C MET A 43 4.94 -8.59 13.09
N GLU A 44 5.27 -7.90 14.18
CA GLU A 44 4.76 -8.19 15.54
C GLU A 44 3.56 -7.34 15.93
N VAL A 45 3.22 -6.34 15.11
CA VAL A 45 2.03 -5.49 15.29
C VAL A 45 0.92 -6.01 14.40
#